data_AF-A0A919AHW1-F1
#
_entry.id   AF-A0A919AHW1-F1
#
_cell.length_a   1.000
_cell.length_b   1.000
_cell.length_c   1.000
_cell.angle_alpha   90.00
_cell.angle_beta   90.00
_cell.angle_gamma   90.00
#
_symmetry.space_group_name_H-M   'P 1'
#
loop_
_entity.id
_entity.type
_entity.pdbx_description
1 polymer ?
#
loop_
_entity_poly.entity_id
_entity_poly.type
_entity_poly.pdbx_seq_one_letter_code
_entity_poly.pdbx_strand_id
1 'polypeptide(L)'
;MRQPLRRVTAACATALAAAVVAVGAPAQAAQASTTAHCPTSTSFALLPSGSGFLFPNLFVSKSACGFVDGGAPYYFTIDKATSNASVLGNPPRPYVFYNLSLVCSTVTVNGDSVYATGCGPA
;
A
#
# COMPACT_ATOMS: atom_id res chain seq x y z
N MET A 1 -35.78 38.79 48.68
CA MET A 1 -36.68 37.81 48.02
C MET A 1 -35.94 36.46 47.93
N ARG A 2 -36.61 35.38 48.39
CA ARG A 2 -36.54 33.94 48.01
C ARG A 2 -35.24 33.38 47.39
N GLN A 3 -34.69 32.20 47.68
CA GLN A 3 -34.78 31.13 48.70
C GLN A 3 -33.64 30.15 48.26
N PRO A 4 -32.91 29.45 49.14
CA PRO A 4 -31.78 28.60 48.76
C PRO A 4 -32.26 27.18 48.39
N LEU A 5 -31.73 26.58 47.33
CA LEU A 5 -32.03 25.18 46.98
C LEU A 5 -30.77 24.34 46.75
N ARG A 6 -30.48 23.59 47.82
CA ARG A 6 -30.11 22.16 47.86
C ARG A 6 -28.81 21.70 47.17
N ARG A 7 -27.89 21.32 48.06
CA ARG A 7 -26.86 20.28 47.94
C ARG A 7 -27.29 19.10 47.07
N VAL A 8 -26.42 18.69 46.15
CA VAL A 8 -26.19 17.28 45.83
C VAL A 8 -24.69 17.05 45.87
N THR A 9 -24.24 16.45 46.97
CA THR A 9 -22.92 15.83 47.10
C THR A 9 -22.98 14.46 46.43
N ALA A 10 -22.22 14.26 45.36
CA ALA A 10 -21.81 12.93 44.93
C ALA A 10 -20.28 12.94 44.83
N ALA A 11 -19.68 12.24 45.77
CA ALA A 11 -18.25 12.00 45.89
C ALA A 11 -17.81 10.86 44.98
N CYS A 12 -16.49 10.77 44.82
CA CYS A 12 -15.69 9.69 44.23
C CYS A 12 -15.63 9.65 42.69
N ALA A 13 -14.48 9.46 42.05
CA ALA A 13 -13.10 9.44 42.50
C ALA A 13 -12.23 9.52 41.23
N THR A 14 -11.12 10.25 41.33
CA THR A 14 -9.83 10.01 40.67
C THR A 14 -9.83 9.37 39.28
N ALA A 15 -9.53 10.17 38.26
CA ALA A 15 -8.71 9.70 37.14
C ALA A 15 -7.42 10.52 37.14
N LEU A 16 -6.32 9.80 37.32
CA LEU A 16 -4.95 10.29 37.43
C LEU A 16 -4.57 11.17 36.24
N ALA A 17 -3.74 12.17 36.55
CA ALA A 17 -2.91 12.89 35.63
C ALA A 17 -2.05 11.94 34.78
N ALA A 18 -1.88 12.27 33.50
CA ALA A 18 -0.68 11.90 32.76
C ALA A 18 -0.27 13.06 31.87
N ALA A 19 0.96 13.48 32.11
CA ALA A 19 1.62 14.67 31.64
C ALA A 19 1.62 14.83 30.12
N VAL A 20 1.52 16.10 29.73
CA VAL A 20 1.86 16.63 28.40
C VAL A 20 3.34 16.33 28.16
N VAL A 21 3.62 15.34 27.32
CA VAL A 21 4.95 15.13 26.76
C VAL A 21 4.85 15.55 25.31
N ALA A 22 5.09 16.85 25.08
CA ALA A 22 5.47 17.36 23.78
C ALA A 22 6.88 16.86 23.46
N VAL A 23 7.00 15.61 23.06
CA VAL A 23 8.19 15.07 22.40
C VAL A 23 7.91 15.09 20.91
N GLY A 24 8.83 15.72 20.18
CA GLY A 24 8.69 16.11 18.78
C GLY A 24 7.94 15.09 17.93
N ALA A 25 6.94 15.59 17.22
CA ALA A 25 6.27 14.83 16.18
C ALA A 25 7.31 14.15 15.29
N PRO A 26 7.25 12.82 15.07
CA PRO A 26 7.75 12.30 13.82
C PRO A 26 6.83 12.90 12.75
N ALA A 27 7.30 13.97 12.12
CA ALA A 27 6.76 14.45 10.88
C ALA A 27 7.01 13.37 9.82
N GLN A 28 6.16 12.34 9.77
CA GLN A 28 5.96 11.34 8.70
C GLN A 28 5.02 10.20 9.17
N ALA A 29 3.94 10.49 9.89
CA ALA A 29 2.96 9.48 10.30
C ALA A 29 1.70 9.44 9.42
N ALA A 30 1.76 9.92 8.17
CA ALA A 30 0.57 10.01 7.31
C ALA A 30 0.78 9.65 5.83
N GLN A 31 1.94 9.10 5.44
CA GLN A 31 2.18 8.63 4.06
C GLN A 31 2.94 7.31 3.98
N ALA A 32 2.94 6.52 5.06
CA ALA A 32 3.18 5.08 4.95
C ALA A 32 1.96 4.41 4.30
N SER A 33 1.64 4.81 3.07
CA SER A 33 0.87 3.97 2.16
C SER A 33 1.75 2.76 1.96
N THR A 34 1.41 1.65 2.62
CA THR A 34 2.20 0.42 2.77
C THR A 34 2.89 0.05 1.47
N THR A 35 4.14 0.49 1.31
CA THR A 35 4.96 0.19 0.14
C THR A 35 5.48 -1.21 0.34
N ALA A 36 5.02 -2.14 -0.48
CA ALA A 36 5.47 -3.52 -0.44
C ALA A 36 6.72 -3.67 -1.32
N HIS A 37 7.83 -4.09 -0.72
CA HIS A 37 9.06 -4.41 -1.43
C HIS A 37 9.05 -5.87 -1.81
N CYS A 38 9.06 -6.15 -3.11
CA CYS A 38 8.98 -7.49 -3.67
C CYS A 38 10.29 -7.83 -4.40
N PRO A 39 10.94 -8.96 -4.08
CA PRO A 39 12.14 -9.36 -4.80
C PRO A 39 11.83 -9.73 -6.25
N THR A 40 10.66 -10.31 -6.50
CA THR A 40 10.24 -10.72 -7.84
C THR A 40 8.77 -10.42 -8.11
N SER A 41 8.46 -10.15 -9.36
CA SER A 41 7.09 -10.10 -9.88
C SER A 41 7.01 -10.73 -11.26
N THR A 42 5.86 -11.31 -11.58
CA THR A 42 5.48 -11.65 -12.95
C THR A 42 4.32 -10.77 -13.40
N SER A 43 4.31 -10.38 -14.69
CA SER A 43 3.14 -9.79 -15.33
C SER A 43 2.71 -10.60 -16.52
N PHE A 44 1.40 -10.61 -16.73
CA PHE A 44 0.77 -11.32 -17.81
C PHE A 44 0.71 -10.49 -19.10
N ALA A 45 0.99 -9.18 -19.03
CA ALA A 45 0.90 -8.31 -20.19
C ALA A 45 1.87 -7.14 -20.12
N LEU A 46 2.43 -6.77 -21.27
CA LEU A 46 3.03 -5.47 -21.51
C LEU A 46 2.17 -4.74 -22.53
N LEU A 47 1.65 -3.57 -22.20
CA LEU A 47 0.95 -2.73 -23.18
C LEU A 47 1.95 -1.78 -23.83
N PRO A 48 2.06 -1.73 -25.16
CA PRO A 48 2.85 -0.68 -25.79
C PRO A 48 2.30 0.69 -25.37
N SER A 49 3.19 1.57 -24.94
CA SER A 49 2.95 3.00 -24.75
C SER A 49 3.79 3.79 -25.74
N GLY A 50 3.42 5.03 -26.02
CA GLY A 50 4.17 5.91 -26.93
C GLY A 50 5.64 6.12 -26.55
N SER A 51 6.05 5.71 -25.34
CA SER A 51 7.41 5.77 -24.81
C SER A 51 8.01 4.40 -24.43
N GLY A 52 7.32 3.27 -24.70
CA GLY A 52 7.82 1.94 -24.36
C GLY A 52 6.72 0.92 -24.08
N PHE A 53 6.78 0.27 -22.90
CA PHE A 53 5.76 -0.68 -22.45
C PHE A 53 5.29 -0.35 -21.04
N LEU A 54 3.99 -0.44 -20.79
CA LEU A 54 3.35 -0.32 -19.48
C LEU A 54 3.20 -1.70 -18.85
N PHE A 55 3.33 -1.73 -17.52
CA PHE A 55 3.18 -2.91 -16.67
C PHE A 55 1.81 -2.81 -15.94
N PRO A 56 0.68 -3.09 -16.62
CA PRO A 56 -0.68 -2.79 -16.12
C PRO A 56 -1.12 -3.67 -14.94
N ASN A 57 -0.45 -4.81 -14.75
CA ASN A 57 -0.75 -5.79 -13.73
C ASN A 57 0.55 -6.40 -13.22
N LEU A 58 0.49 -6.84 -11.97
CA LEU A 58 1.59 -7.55 -11.32
C LEU A 58 1.04 -8.70 -10.49
N PHE A 59 1.82 -9.77 -10.46
CA PHE A 59 1.62 -10.93 -9.62
C PHE A 59 2.84 -11.08 -8.73
N VAL A 60 2.63 -11.11 -7.42
CA VAL A 60 3.69 -11.19 -6.41
C VAL A 60 3.30 -12.11 -5.27
N SER A 61 4.29 -12.63 -4.53
CA SER A 61 4.06 -13.42 -3.33
C SER A 61 3.87 -12.51 -2.13
N LYS A 62 2.76 -12.70 -1.40
CA LYS A 62 2.40 -11.93 -0.21
C LYS A 62 3.48 -12.03 0.85
N SER A 63 3.91 -13.25 1.18
CA SER A 63 4.93 -13.50 2.20
C SER A 63 6.31 -12.98 1.77
N ALA A 64 6.69 -13.17 0.50
CA ALA A 64 7.97 -12.67 -0.01
C ALA A 64 8.03 -11.14 -0.03
N CYS A 65 6.90 -10.47 -0.27
CA CYS A 65 6.82 -9.01 -0.29
C CYS A 65 6.55 -8.36 1.08
N GLY A 66 6.26 -9.17 2.11
CA GLY A 66 5.67 -8.66 3.35
C GLY A 66 4.39 -7.85 3.12
N PHE A 67 3.60 -8.21 2.11
CA PHE A 67 2.43 -7.42 1.71
C PHE A 67 1.34 -7.46 2.78
N VAL A 68 0.93 -6.27 3.21
CA VAL A 68 -0.20 -6.03 4.10
C VAL A 68 -1.18 -5.13 3.38
N ASP A 69 -2.46 -5.50 3.41
CA ASP A 69 -3.51 -4.70 2.76
C ASP A 69 -3.82 -3.46 3.60
N GLY A 70 -3.31 -2.31 3.15
CA GLY A 70 -3.58 -0.99 3.71
C GLY A 70 -4.70 -0.22 3.01
N GLY A 71 -5.35 -0.83 2.00
CA GLY A 71 -6.26 -0.14 1.10
C GLY A 71 -5.57 0.59 -0.06
N ALA A 72 -6.35 0.91 -1.10
CA ALA A 72 -5.87 1.63 -2.27
C ALA A 72 -5.54 3.10 -1.95
N PRO A 73 -4.55 3.72 -2.64
CA PRO A 73 -3.71 3.14 -3.68
C PRO A 73 -2.56 2.26 -3.14
N TYR A 74 -2.21 1.23 -3.90
CA TYR A 74 -1.21 0.22 -3.53
C TYR A 74 0.14 0.53 -4.17
N TYR A 75 1.18 0.67 -3.35
CA TYR A 75 2.54 0.97 -3.81
C TYR A 75 3.42 -0.27 -3.75
N PHE A 76 4.10 -0.56 -4.85
CA PHE A 76 5.00 -1.70 -4.97
C PHE A 76 6.36 -1.24 -5.48
N THR A 77 7.41 -1.72 -4.83
CA THR A 77 8.77 -1.67 -5.37
C THR A 77 9.20 -3.08 -5.70
N ILE A 78 9.57 -3.33 -6.96
CA ILE A 78 9.92 -4.64 -7.46
C ILE A 78 11.39 -4.64 -7.91
N ASP A 79 12.21 -5.49 -7.30
CA ASP A 79 13.63 -5.59 -7.68
C ASP A 79 13.80 -6.17 -9.07
N LYS A 80 13.03 -7.23 -9.40
CA LYS A 80 13.03 -7.88 -10.71
C LYS A 80 11.62 -8.28 -11.14
N ALA A 81 11.14 -7.69 -12.23
CA ALA A 81 9.87 -8.07 -12.84
C ALA A 81 10.09 -8.80 -14.17
N THR A 82 9.39 -9.90 -14.40
CA THR A 82 9.37 -10.57 -15.69
C THR A 82 7.98 -10.43 -16.33
N SER A 83 7.93 -10.19 -17.63
CA SER A 83 6.66 -10.16 -18.37
C SER A 83 6.82 -10.76 -19.75
N ASN A 84 5.74 -11.33 -20.26
CA ASN A 84 5.69 -11.78 -21.65
C ASN A 84 4.98 -10.70 -22.45
N ALA A 85 5.68 -10.02 -23.36
CA ALA A 85 4.99 -9.19 -24.35
C ALA A 85 4.57 -10.10 -25.51
N SER A 86 3.27 -10.19 -25.73
CA SER A 86 2.72 -10.66 -27.00
C SER A 86 2.56 -9.46 -27.92
N VAL A 87 3.55 -9.21 -28.77
CA VAL A 87 3.41 -8.25 -29.88
C VAL A 87 2.71 -8.98 -31.02
N LEU A 88 1.60 -8.42 -31.53
CA LEU A 88 0.86 -8.99 -32.66
C LEU A 88 1.82 -9.38 -33.81
N GLY A 89 1.79 -10.65 -34.19
CA GLY A 89 2.62 -11.19 -35.28
C GLY A 89 4.00 -11.74 -34.87
N ASN A 90 4.36 -11.71 -33.58
CA ASN A 90 5.60 -12.33 -33.09
C ASN A 90 5.32 -13.33 -31.94
N PRO A 91 6.15 -14.37 -31.78
CA PRO A 91 6.08 -15.23 -30.61
C PRO A 91 6.29 -14.40 -29.33
N PRO A 92 5.63 -14.76 -28.21
CA PRO A 92 5.80 -14.07 -26.94
C PRO A 92 7.28 -14.02 -26.56
N ARG A 93 7.79 -12.84 -26.25
CA ARG A 93 9.17 -12.66 -25.77
C ARG A 93 9.15 -12.33 -24.28
N PRO A 94 10.00 -12.99 -23.47
CA PRO A 94 10.17 -12.61 -22.09
C PRO A 94 10.97 -11.31 -22.01
N TYR A 95 10.45 -10.35 -21.26
CA TYR A 95 11.09 -9.10 -20.89
C TYR A 95 11.39 -9.13 -19.40
N VAL A 96 12.54 -8.59 -19.03
CA VAL A 96 12.98 -8.46 -17.64
C VAL A 96 13.22 -7.00 -17.35
N PHE A 97 12.63 -6.51 -16.27
CA PHE A 97 12.77 -5.16 -15.77
C PHE A 97 13.34 -5.21 -14.36
N TYR A 98 14.09 -4.19 -13.98
CA TYR A 98 14.73 -4.09 -12.68
C TYR A 98 14.35 -2.79 -11.99
N ASN A 99 14.25 -2.82 -10.66
CA ASN A 99 13.97 -1.66 -9.81
C ASN A 99 12.72 -0.89 -10.27
N LEU A 100 11.60 -1.61 -10.50
CA LEU A 100 10.35 -0.98 -10.86
C LEU A 100 9.67 -0.42 -9.62
N SER A 101 9.17 0.80 -9.71
CA SER A 101 8.26 1.38 -8.72
C SER A 101 6.91 1.62 -9.38
N LEU A 102 5.87 1.00 -8.82
CA LEU A 102 4.53 0.96 -9.40
C LEU A 102 3.48 1.36 -8.37
N VAL A 103 2.47 2.07 -8.83
CA VAL A 103 1.24 2.35 -8.09
C VAL A 103 0.07 1.66 -8.79
N CYS A 104 -0.73 0.90 -8.04
CA CYS A 104 -1.87 0.14 -8.55
C CYS A 104 -3.16 0.56 -7.84
N SER A 105 -4.27 0.53 -8.56
CA SER A 105 -5.58 0.92 -8.03
C SER A 105 -6.28 -0.21 -7.28
N THR A 106 -6.01 -1.46 -7.66
CA THR A 106 -6.76 -2.62 -7.17
C THR A 106 -5.81 -3.76 -6.83
N VAL A 107 -6.06 -4.46 -5.73
CA VAL A 107 -5.36 -5.68 -5.34
C VAL A 107 -6.38 -6.76 -4.96
N THR A 108 -6.13 -7.98 -5.43
CA THR A 108 -6.82 -9.20 -5.00
C THR A 108 -5.79 -10.13 -4.35
N VAL A 109 -6.08 -10.61 -3.14
CA VAL A 109 -5.23 -11.56 -2.42
C VAL A 109 -5.89 -12.94 -2.44
N ASN A 110 -5.16 -13.96 -2.89
CA ASN A 110 -5.57 -15.36 -2.82
C ASN A 110 -4.47 -16.20 -2.18
N GLY A 111 -4.61 -16.50 -0.88
CA GLY A 111 -3.56 -17.16 -0.10
C GLY A 111 -2.28 -16.34 -0.07
N ASP A 112 -1.20 -16.90 -0.60
CA ASP A 112 0.10 -16.22 -0.75
C ASP A 112 0.22 -15.43 -2.06
N SER A 113 -0.77 -15.46 -2.94
CA SER A 113 -0.70 -14.73 -4.21
C SER A 113 -1.38 -13.36 -4.09
N VAL A 114 -0.68 -12.31 -4.50
CA VAL A 114 -1.21 -10.95 -4.63
C VAL A 114 -1.26 -10.59 -6.11
N TYR A 115 -2.45 -10.27 -6.58
CA TYR A 115 -2.68 -9.82 -7.94
C TYR A 115 -3.10 -8.35 -7.93
N ALA A 116 -2.26 -7.46 -8.45
CA ALA A 116 -2.59 -6.04 -8.56
C ALA A 116 -2.86 -5.64 -10.01
N THR A 117 -3.80 -4.72 -10.21
CA THR A 117 -4.21 -4.21 -11.53
C THR A 117 -4.37 -2.69 -11.52
N GLY A 118 -4.44 -2.12 -12.71
CA GLY A 118 -4.45 -0.66 -12.88
C GLY A 118 -3.11 -0.05 -12.51
N CYS A 119 -2.03 -0.79 -12.73
CA CYS A 119 -0.70 -0.41 -12.32
C CYS A 119 -0.07 0.57 -13.32
N GLY A 120 0.56 1.61 -12.79
CA GLY A 120 1.33 2.60 -13.53
C GLY A 120 2.62 2.95 -12.77
N PRO A 121 3.51 3.76 -13.38
CA PRO A 121 4.66 4.29 -12.66
C PRO A 121 4.21 5.09 -11.43
N ALA A 122 4.86 4.85 -10.29
CA ALA A 122 4.63 5.58 -9.05
C ALA A 122 5.16 7.02 -9.10
#